data_AF-A0A1Y4UMV1-F1
#
_entry.id   AF-A0A1Y4UMV1-F1
#
_cell.length_a   1.000
_cell.length_b   1.000
_cell.length_c   1.000
_cell.angle_alpha   90.00
_cell.angle_beta   90.00
_cell.angle_gamma   90.00
#
_symmetry.space_group_name_H-M   'P 1'
#
loop_
_entity.id
_entity.type
_entity.pdbx_description
1 polymer ?
#
loop_
_entity_poly.entity_id
_entity_poly.type
_entity_poly.pdbx_seq_one_letter_code
_entity_poly.pdbx_strand_id
1 'polypeptide(L)'
;MSVPKSKRKRSRFEVFHNMQCLQKELVKYLMLDFGVTRCTNLGEAQFLDLKFERIINLCADIVGDIHRANDLFVTNLLEYEQRRLYQDKAIANCDVLKQELQSIVDIMPGLNINKYKTSIKMIDKEIVLMKSWRKSDIRLKKKV
;
A
#
# COMPACT_ATOMS: atom_id res chain seq x y z
N MET A 1 -25.07 21.12 -3.97
CA MET A 1 -25.49 19.70 -4.02
C MET A 1 -24.25 18.81 -3.98
N SER A 2 -24.11 17.91 -3.00
CA SER A 2 -22.97 16.98 -2.95
C SER A 2 -23.34 15.67 -3.64
N VAL A 3 -22.48 15.16 -4.52
CA VAL A 3 -22.70 13.86 -5.17
C VAL A 3 -22.74 12.77 -4.08
N PRO A 4 -23.75 11.87 -4.08
CA PRO A 4 -23.82 10.76 -3.12
C PRO A 4 -22.53 9.94 -3.12
N LYS A 5 -22.03 9.53 -1.94
CA LYS A 5 -20.74 8.81 -1.80
C LYS A 5 -20.61 7.61 -2.76
N SER A 6 -21.70 6.88 -3.00
CA SER A 6 -21.74 5.73 -3.91
C SER A 6 -21.58 6.09 -5.40
N LYS A 7 -21.88 7.33 -5.79
CA LYS A 7 -21.81 7.83 -7.17
C LYS A 7 -20.57 8.69 -7.44
N ARG A 8 -19.69 8.88 -6.46
CA ARG A 8 -18.43 9.65 -6.63
C ARG A 8 -17.42 8.82 -7.43
N LYS A 9 -16.85 9.39 -8.49
CA LYS A 9 -15.70 8.79 -9.18
C LYS A 9 -14.50 8.80 -8.21
N ARG A 10 -13.91 7.64 -7.97
CA ARG A 10 -12.67 7.53 -7.17
C ARG A 10 -11.55 8.29 -7.88
N SER A 11 -10.91 9.19 -7.14
CA SER A 11 -9.89 10.08 -7.69
C SER A 11 -8.51 9.41 -7.60
N ARG A 12 -7.62 9.67 -8.57
CA ARG A 12 -6.21 9.29 -8.43
C ARG A 12 -5.58 9.91 -7.18
N PHE A 13 -6.03 11.09 -6.74
CA PHE A 13 -5.56 11.72 -5.50
C PHE A 13 -5.94 10.92 -4.25
N GLU A 14 -7.00 10.10 -4.32
CA GLU A 14 -7.42 9.24 -3.22
C GLU A 14 -6.43 8.08 -2.99
N VAL A 15 -5.76 7.61 -4.05
CA VAL A 15 -4.65 6.64 -3.97
C VAL A 15 -3.54 7.22 -3.08
N PHE A 16 -3.01 8.39 -3.45
CA PHE A 16 -1.96 9.06 -2.68
C PHE A 16 -2.33 9.30 -1.22
N HIS A 17 -3.54 9.83 -0.99
CA HIS A 17 -3.99 10.11 0.37
C HIS A 17 -4.13 8.84 1.22
N ASN A 18 -4.71 7.78 0.64
CA ASN A 18 -4.89 6.52 1.34
C ASN A 18 -3.54 5.85 1.65
N MET A 19 -2.60 5.86 0.70
CA MET A 19 -1.26 5.32 0.91
C MET A 19 -0.46 6.12 1.97
N GLN A 20 -0.54 7.45 1.96
CA GLN A 20 0.09 8.28 3.00
C GLN A 20 -0.49 8.01 4.39
N CYS A 21 -1.81 7.84 4.49
CA CYS A 21 -2.44 7.46 5.76
C CYS A 21 -2.01 6.06 6.20
N LEU A 22 -1.96 5.09 5.28
CA LEU A 22 -1.53 3.72 5.55
C LEU A 22 -0.09 3.71 6.08
N GLN A 23 0.83 4.41 5.41
CA GLN A 23 2.23 4.48 5.83
C GLN A 23 2.35 5.09 7.24
N LYS A 24 1.64 6.19 7.51
CA LYS A 24 1.63 6.81 8.85
C LYS A 24 1.09 5.86 9.91
N GLU A 25 0.03 5.12 9.60
CA GLU A 25 -0.57 4.15 10.52
C GLU A 25 0.38 2.98 10.80
N LEU A 26 0.99 2.40 9.75
CA LEU A 26 1.96 1.32 9.89
C LEU A 26 3.18 1.77 10.69
N VAL A 27 3.77 2.93 10.39
CA VAL A 27 4.92 3.46 11.16
C VAL A 27 4.55 3.67 12.63
N LYS A 28 3.35 4.18 12.92
CA LYS A 28 2.88 4.33 14.31
C LYS A 28 2.74 2.97 15.00
N TYR A 29 2.19 1.96 14.33
CA TYR A 29 2.10 0.62 14.92
C TYR A 29 3.49 0.00 15.10
N LEU A 30 4.41 0.18 14.15
CA LEU A 30 5.82 -0.20 14.22
C LEU A 30 6.53 0.43 15.43
N MET A 31 6.17 1.67 15.77
CA MET A 31 6.73 2.36 16.94
C MET A 31 6.03 2.01 18.26
N LEU A 32 4.74 1.67 18.25
CA LEU A 32 3.91 1.52 19.46
C LEU A 32 3.69 0.07 19.91
N ASP A 33 3.37 -0.84 18.99
CA ASP A 33 2.96 -2.23 19.28
C ASP A 33 4.03 -3.27 18.94
N PHE A 34 5.02 -2.81 18.21
CA PHE A 34 6.16 -3.57 17.74
C PHE A 34 7.40 -3.31 18.62
N GLY A 35 7.26 -2.39 19.59
CA GLY A 35 8.02 -2.35 20.84
C GLY A 35 7.34 -3.25 21.86
N VAL A 36 7.79 -4.49 21.89
CA VAL A 36 7.40 -5.52 22.84
C VAL A 36 7.22 -4.96 24.25
N THR A 37 6.03 -5.10 24.81
CA THR A 37 5.85 -5.00 26.26
C THR A 37 6.51 -6.21 26.93
N ARG A 38 7.79 -6.05 27.24
CA ARG A 38 8.64 -6.76 28.22
C ARG A 38 8.99 -8.26 28.07
N CYS A 39 8.51 -9.03 27.07
CA CYS A 39 8.75 -10.49 27.05
C CYS A 39 9.09 -11.12 25.68
N THR A 40 9.87 -10.50 24.79
CA THR A 40 10.38 -11.22 23.60
C THR A 40 11.79 -11.72 23.82
N ASN A 41 12.05 -12.95 23.38
CA ASN A 41 13.42 -13.44 23.29
C ASN A 41 14.19 -12.72 22.15
N LEU A 42 15.52 -12.88 22.13
CA LEU A 42 16.38 -12.22 21.13
C LEU A 42 15.98 -12.56 19.69
N GLY A 43 15.54 -13.80 19.43
CA GLY A 43 15.13 -14.24 18.09
C GLY A 43 13.88 -13.54 17.58
N GLU A 44 12.88 -13.37 18.44
CA GLU A 44 11.66 -12.62 18.14
C GLU A 44 11.94 -11.14 17.87
N ALA A 45 12.83 -10.52 18.66
CA ALA A 45 13.24 -9.13 18.43
C ALA A 45 13.93 -8.97 17.06
N GLN A 46 14.89 -9.85 16.72
CA GLN A 46 15.57 -9.82 15.42
C GLN A 46 14.63 -10.08 14.25
N PHE A 47 13.68 -11.01 14.41
CA PHE A 47 12.66 -11.29 13.41
C PHE A 47 11.80 -10.05 13.14
N LEU A 48 11.36 -9.36 14.20
CA LEU A 48 10.59 -8.13 14.10
C LEU A 48 11.38 -7.02 13.39
N ASP A 49 12.65 -6.79 13.74
CA ASP A 49 13.49 -5.78 13.10
C ASP A 49 13.58 -5.98 11.58
N LEU A 50 13.85 -7.22 11.15
CA LEU A 50 13.89 -7.59 9.72
C LEU A 50 12.54 -7.33 9.03
N LYS A 51 11.43 -7.64 9.71
CA LYS A 51 10.09 -7.41 9.19
C LYS A 51 9.76 -5.92 9.09
N PHE A 52 10.28 -5.08 9.98
CA PHE A 52 10.02 -3.63 9.94
C PHE A 52 10.72 -2.99 8.78
N GLU A 53 12.00 -3.32 8.61
CA GLU A 53 12.77 -2.86 7.46
C GLU A 53 12.06 -3.26 6.16
N ARG A 54 11.59 -4.51 6.07
CA ARG A 54 10.84 -5.00 4.92
C ARG A 54 9.55 -4.21 4.67
N ILE A 55 8.75 -3.95 5.71
CA ILE A 55 7.50 -3.19 5.62
C ILE A 55 7.76 -1.73 5.18
N ILE A 56 8.78 -1.09 5.75
CA ILE A 56 9.16 0.29 5.41
C ILE A 56 9.58 0.38 3.95
N ASN A 57 10.42 -0.55 3.49
CA ASN A 57 10.87 -0.61 2.11
C ASN A 57 9.70 -0.82 1.14
N LEU A 58 8.79 -1.76 1.45
CA LEU A 58 7.59 -1.98 0.63
C LEU A 58 6.71 -0.72 0.56
N CYS A 59 6.52 -0.01 1.68
CA CYS A 59 5.76 1.24 1.67
C CYS A 59 6.42 2.30 0.78
N ALA A 60 7.76 2.42 0.84
CA ALA A 60 8.52 3.34 0.01
C ALA A 60 8.41 2.98 -1.48
N ASP A 61 8.50 1.69 -1.82
CA ASP A 61 8.37 1.19 -3.19
C ASP A 61 6.97 1.47 -3.76
N ILE A 62 5.90 1.19 -3.00
CA ILE A 62 4.52 1.46 -3.41
C ILE A 62 4.34 2.95 -3.69
N VAL A 63 4.75 3.82 -2.75
CA VAL A 63 4.65 5.27 -2.92
C VAL A 63 5.45 5.74 -4.13
N GLY A 64 6.69 5.27 -4.28
CA GLY A 64 7.56 5.60 -5.40
C GLY A 64 6.93 5.22 -6.74
N ASP A 65 6.36 4.03 -6.85
CA ASP A 65 5.71 3.57 -8.08
C ASP A 65 4.41 4.32 -8.38
N ILE A 66 3.62 4.69 -7.37
CA ILE A 66 2.44 5.54 -7.54
C ILE A 66 2.84 6.92 -8.10
N HIS A 67 3.90 7.53 -7.56
CA HIS A 67 4.42 8.81 -8.05
C HIS A 67 4.95 8.70 -9.48
N ARG A 68 5.84 7.73 -9.75
CA ARG A 68 6.38 7.48 -11.10
C ARG A 68 5.28 7.22 -12.12
N ALA A 69 4.26 6.44 -11.76
CA ALA A 69 3.11 6.22 -12.61
C ALA A 69 2.39 7.54 -12.92
N ASN A 70 2.13 8.37 -11.90
CA ASN A 70 1.37 9.61 -12.06
C ASN A 70 2.09 10.66 -12.89
N ASP A 71 3.39 10.81 -12.69
CA ASP A 71 4.21 11.85 -13.31
C ASP A 71 4.51 11.55 -14.80
N LEU A 72 4.26 10.31 -15.23
CA LEU A 72 4.43 9.91 -16.61
C LEU A 72 3.38 10.56 -17.52
N PHE A 73 3.85 11.39 -18.45
CA PHE A 73 3.03 12.06 -19.46
C PHE A 73 2.88 11.15 -20.68
N VAL A 74 1.67 10.62 -20.90
CA VAL A 74 1.42 9.61 -21.96
C VAL A 74 1.18 10.28 -23.31
N THR A 75 2.16 10.19 -24.20
CA THR A 75 2.16 10.69 -25.59
C THR A 75 2.29 9.59 -26.63
N ASN A 76 2.77 8.41 -26.23
CA ASN A 76 2.92 7.23 -27.07
C ASN A 76 2.57 5.95 -26.30
N LEU A 77 2.51 4.83 -27.03
CA LEU A 77 2.15 3.54 -26.44
C LEU A 77 3.18 3.04 -25.41
N LEU A 78 4.47 3.27 -25.64
CA LEU A 78 5.53 2.85 -24.72
C LEU A 78 5.38 3.51 -23.35
N GLU A 79 5.11 4.81 -23.32
CA GLU A 79 4.83 5.57 -22.10
C GLU A 79 3.59 5.07 -21.38
N TYR A 80 2.52 4.74 -22.13
CA TYR A 80 1.34 4.12 -21.56
C TYR A 80 1.68 2.79 -20.87
N GLU A 81 2.45 1.91 -21.54
CA GLU A 81 2.86 0.62 -21.00
C GLU A 81 3.77 0.78 -19.77
N GLN A 82 4.70 1.73 -19.80
CA GLN A 82 5.56 2.04 -18.66
C GLN A 82 4.75 2.52 -17.45
N ARG A 83 3.74 3.38 -17.66
CA ARG A 83 2.83 3.81 -16.60
C ARG A 83 2.03 2.63 -16.03
N ARG A 84 1.57 1.71 -16.89
CA ARG A 84 0.88 0.48 -16.46
C ARG A 84 1.78 -0.40 -15.62
N LEU A 85 3.04 -0.55 -16.01
CA LEU A 85 4.02 -1.33 -15.28
C LEU A 85 4.21 -0.81 -13.85
N TYR A 86 4.36 0.51 -13.66
CA TYR A 86 4.45 1.09 -12.31
C TYR A 86 3.17 0.85 -11.49
N GLN A 87 1.99 0.99 -12.10
CA GLN A 87 0.73 0.68 -11.42
C GLN A 87 0.63 -0.80 -11.02
N ASP A 88 1.13 -1.71 -11.86
CA ASP A 88 1.16 -3.15 -11.59
C ASP A 88 2.14 -3.49 -10.46
N LYS A 89 3.33 -2.89 -10.46
CA LYS A 89 4.31 -3.04 -9.37
C LYS A 89 3.74 -2.55 -8.03
N ALA A 90 3.11 -1.38 -8.01
CA ALA A 90 2.47 -0.86 -6.80
C ALA A 90 1.36 -1.81 -6.27
N ILE A 91 0.54 -2.39 -7.15
CA ILE A 91 -0.48 -3.38 -6.75
C ILE A 91 0.19 -4.63 -6.18
N ALA A 92 1.21 -5.17 -6.85
CA ALA A 92 1.91 -6.36 -6.40
C ALA A 92 2.58 -6.13 -5.03
N ASN A 93 3.22 -4.97 -4.84
CA ASN A 93 3.84 -4.63 -3.56
C ASN A 93 2.81 -4.43 -2.44
N CYS A 94 1.60 -3.94 -2.73
CA CYS A 94 0.50 -3.94 -1.75
C CYS A 94 0.12 -5.37 -1.32
N ASP A 95 0.03 -6.32 -2.26
CA ASP A 95 -0.26 -7.72 -1.95
C ASP A 95 0.87 -8.36 -1.12
N VAL A 96 2.14 -8.06 -1.44
CA VAL A 96 3.30 -8.51 -0.64
C VAL A 96 3.26 -7.89 0.76
N LEU A 97 2.99 -6.60 0.89
CA LEU A 97 2.87 -5.92 2.19
C LEU A 97 1.81 -6.56 3.08
N LYS A 98 0.67 -6.95 2.50
CA LYS A 98 -0.38 -7.68 3.22
C LYS A 98 0.11 -9.04 3.73
N GLN A 99 0.89 -9.78 2.93
CA GLN A 99 1.46 -11.06 3.33
C GLN A 99 2.51 -10.92 4.43
N GLU A 100 3.37 -9.89 4.36
CA GLU A 100 4.35 -9.61 5.40
C GLU A 100 3.67 -9.34 6.75
N LEU A 101 2.62 -8.52 6.75
CA LEU A 101 1.82 -8.27 7.96
C LEU A 101 1.15 -9.54 8.49
N GLN A 102 0.64 -10.41 7.62
CA GLN A 102 0.06 -11.69 8.03
C GLN A 102 1.12 -12.60 8.66
N SER A 103 2.32 -12.69 8.07
CA SER A 103 3.41 -13.53 8.59
C SER A 103 3.83 -13.14 10.01
N ILE A 104 3.77 -11.84 10.33
CA ILE A 104 4.03 -11.33 11.68
C ILE A 104 2.94 -11.80 12.65
N VAL A 105 1.67 -11.67 12.25
CA VAL A 105 0.52 -12.10 13.07
C VAL A 105 0.55 -13.61 13.34
N ASP A 106 1.00 -14.41 12.37
CA ASP A 106 1.04 -15.86 12.49
C ASP A 106 2.16 -16.35 13.44
N ILE A 107 3.26 -15.61 13.56
CA ILE A 107 4.43 -15.99 14.33
C ILE A 107 4.43 -15.38 15.74
N MET A 108 3.95 -14.15 15.90
CA MET A 108 4.11 -13.40 17.14
C MET A 108 2.90 -13.57 18.08
N PRO A 109 3.04 -14.28 19.21
CA PRO A 109 1.97 -14.40 20.19
C PRO A 109 1.72 -13.06 20.90
N GLY A 110 0.46 -12.71 21.13
CA GLY A 110 0.09 -11.52 21.92
C GLY A 110 -0.01 -10.21 21.13
N LEU A 111 0.17 -10.23 19.80
CA LEU A 111 -0.09 -9.05 18.96
C LEU A 111 -1.56 -8.65 18.96
N ASN A 112 -1.80 -7.33 18.94
CA ASN A 112 -3.14 -6.80 18.80
C ASN A 112 -3.65 -6.92 17.35
N ILE A 113 -4.27 -8.07 17.04
CA ILE A 113 -4.82 -8.42 15.72
C ILE A 113 -5.77 -7.33 15.17
N ASN A 114 -6.49 -6.60 16.04
CA ASN A 114 -7.44 -5.58 15.60
C ASN A 114 -6.76 -4.40 14.90
N LYS A 115 -5.52 -4.06 15.28
CA LYS A 115 -4.73 -3.01 14.62
C LYS A 115 -4.32 -3.43 13.21
N TYR A 116 -3.83 -4.67 13.06
CA TYR A 116 -3.50 -5.25 11.75
C TYR A 116 -4.70 -5.34 10.82
N LYS A 117 -5.88 -5.69 11.34
CA LYS A 117 -7.12 -5.71 10.55
C LYS A 117 -7.43 -4.35 9.91
N THR A 118 -7.12 -3.24 10.58
CA THR A 118 -7.31 -1.89 10.02
C THR A 118 -6.32 -1.63 8.90
N SER A 119 -5.03 -1.92 9.12
CA SER A 119 -4.00 -1.77 8.08
C SER A 119 -4.30 -2.64 6.85
N ILE A 120 -4.72 -3.90 7.05
CA ILE A 120 -5.11 -4.81 5.97
C ILE A 120 -6.28 -4.22 5.17
N LYS A 121 -7.31 -3.67 5.82
CA LYS A 121 -8.43 -3.01 5.13
C LYS A 121 -7.98 -1.81 4.31
N MET A 122 -7.00 -1.04 4.81
CA MET A 122 -6.44 0.10 4.08
C MET A 122 -5.64 -0.35 2.85
N ILE A 123 -4.87 -1.45 2.97
CA ILE A 123 -4.17 -2.07 1.84
C ILE A 123 -5.17 -2.57 0.79
N ASP A 124 -6.21 -3.29 1.21
CA ASP A 124 -7.25 -3.78 0.30
C ASP A 124 -7.94 -2.61 -0.43
N LYS A 125 -8.21 -1.52 0.30
CA LYS A 125 -8.74 -0.29 -0.29
C LYS A 125 -7.77 0.32 -1.31
N GLU A 126 -6.48 0.35 -1.01
CA GLU A 126 -5.43 0.84 -1.90
C GLU A 126 -5.39 0.05 -3.21
N ILE A 127 -5.44 -1.29 -3.13
CA ILE A 127 -5.48 -2.18 -4.29
C ILE A 127 -6.70 -1.86 -5.16
N VAL A 128 -7.88 -1.66 -4.56
CA VAL A 128 -9.09 -1.33 -5.33
C VAL A 128 -8.98 0.06 -5.97
N LEU A 129 -8.40 1.05 -5.27
CA LEU A 129 -8.15 2.38 -5.81
C LEU A 129 -7.19 2.32 -7.01
N MET A 130 -6.09 1.60 -6.89
CA MET A 130 -5.11 1.39 -7.97
C MET A 130 -5.73 0.69 -9.18
N LYS A 131 -6.49 -0.40 -8.96
CA LYS A 131 -7.24 -1.08 -10.03
C LYS A 131 -8.26 -0.17 -10.71
N SER A 132 -8.88 0.75 -9.97
CA SER A 132 -9.83 1.73 -10.53
C SER A 132 -9.13 2.79 -11.36
N TRP A 133 -7.99 3.30 -10.88
CA TRP A 133 -7.14 4.24 -11.62
C TRP A 133 -6.65 3.63 -12.94
N ARG A 134 -6.17 2.39 -12.89
CA ARG A 134 -5.83 1.56 -14.05
C ARG A 134 -6.95 1.49 -15.10
N LYS A 135 -8.19 1.22 -14.67
CA LYS A 135 -9.35 1.20 -15.58
C LYS A 135 -9.62 2.57 -16.21
N SER A 136 -9.41 3.64 -15.46
CA SER A 136 -9.62 4.99 -15.95
C SER A 136 -8.61 5.40 -17.04
N ASP A 137 -7.40 4.86 -16.99
CA ASP A 137 -6.31 5.14 -17.94
C ASP A 137 -6.51 4.47 -19.31
N ILE A 138 -7.49 3.57 -19.49
CA ILE A 138 -7.82 2.99 -20.81
C ILE A 138 -8.13 4.07 -21.86
N ARG A 139 -8.64 5.23 -21.43
CA ARG A 139 -8.88 6.38 -22.33
C ARG A 139 -7.59 7.00 -22.87
N LEU A 140 -6.47 6.88 -22.16
CA LEU A 140 -5.17 7.36 -22.62
C LEU A 140 -4.67 6.49 -23.77
N LYS A 141 -4.77 5.16 -23.64
CA LYS A 141 -4.41 4.20 -24.70
C LYS A 141 -5.16 4.43 -26.01
N LYS A 142 -6.38 4.98 -25.98
CA LYS A 142 -7.15 5.28 -27.21
C LYS A 142 -6.66 6.54 -27.94
N LYS A 143 -5.83 7.35 -27.30
CA LYS A 143 -5.37 8.65 -27.82
C LYS A 143 -3.92 8.61 -28.31
N VAL A 144 -3.23 7.49 -28.09
CA VAL A 144 -1.85 7.21 -28.49
C VAL A 144 -1.82 5.96 -29.33
#